data_AF-A0A4R6T2Q9-F1
#
_entry.id   AF-A0A4R6T2Q9-F1
#
_cell.length_a   1.000
_cell.length_b   1.000
_cell.length_c   1.000
_cell.angle_alpha   90.00
_cell.angle_beta   90.00
_cell.angle_gamma   90.00
#
_symmetry.space_group_name_H-M   'P 1'
#
loop_
_entity.id
_entity.type
_entity.pdbx_description
1 polymer ?
#
loop_
_entity_poly.entity_id
_entity_poly.type
_entity_poly.pdbx_seq_one_letter_code
_entity_poly.pdbx_strand_id
1 'polypeptide(L)'
;MKDTSIFMQLTADNKLKKLIVVGDRVLIRLKKPHEKTDSGLYLPPGVQEKEKVQQGYIIKAGPGYPIPMPVEDHEPWMDSEEKVKYVPLQAKEGDLAIFLLSGAHEVIYEGEKYYIVSQGAILMLEREHDL
;
A
#
# COMPACT_ATOMS: atom_id res chain seq x y z
N MET A 1 -7.07 43.90 5.97
CA MET A 1 -6.55 42.56 6.26
C MET A 1 -7.32 41.57 5.42
N LYS A 2 -6.71 41.03 4.36
CA LYS A 2 -7.29 39.97 3.53
C LYS A 2 -6.65 38.66 3.95
N ASP A 3 -7.46 37.73 4.42
CA ASP A 3 -7.06 36.36 4.75
C ASP A 3 -6.33 35.74 3.55
N THR A 4 -5.02 35.63 3.69
CA THR A 4 -4.14 34.91 2.77
C THR A 4 -3.95 33.51 3.35
N SER A 5 -5.05 32.78 3.52
CA SER A 5 -5.01 31.34 3.78
C SER A 5 -4.96 30.64 2.43
N ILE A 6 -3.73 30.64 1.94
CA ILE A 6 -3.14 29.94 0.81
C ILE A 6 -3.99 28.76 0.32
N PHE A 7 -4.53 28.92 -0.88
CA PHE A 7 -4.84 27.83 -1.81
C PHE A 7 -3.58 26.98 -2.00
N MET A 8 -3.38 25.99 -1.13
CA MET A 8 -2.43 24.93 -1.37
C MET A 8 -3.10 23.99 -2.39
N GLN A 9 -2.81 24.19 -3.67
CA GLN A 9 -3.20 23.24 -4.73
C GLN A 9 -2.78 21.83 -4.28
N LEU A 10 -3.75 20.98 -3.96
CA LEU A 10 -3.48 19.57 -3.65
C LEU A 10 -3.09 18.86 -4.95
N THR A 11 -1.79 18.60 -5.14
CA THR A 11 -1.33 17.62 -6.12
C THR A 11 -1.79 16.21 -5.68
N ALA A 12 -1.92 15.27 -6.61
CA ALA A 12 -2.25 13.87 -6.30
C ALA A 12 -1.32 13.29 -5.22
N ASP A 13 -0.04 13.67 -5.24
CA ASP A 13 0.98 13.27 -4.28
C ASP A 13 0.72 13.73 -2.83
N ASN A 14 0.01 14.84 -2.62
CA ASN A 14 -0.27 15.35 -1.27
C ASN A 14 -1.50 14.69 -0.63
N LYS A 15 -2.39 14.09 -1.44
CA LYS A 15 -3.59 13.39 -0.97
C LYS A 15 -3.27 11.98 -0.46
N LEU A 16 -2.42 11.25 -1.17
CA LEU A 16 -1.98 9.90 -0.79
C LEU A 16 -1.21 9.88 0.55
N LYS A 17 -0.54 10.99 0.90
CA LYS A 17 0.18 11.13 2.18
C LYS A 17 -0.72 11.02 3.41
N LYS A 18 -2.01 11.35 3.28
CA LYS A 18 -2.99 11.30 4.37
C LYS A 18 -3.65 9.92 4.52
N LEU A 19 -3.38 8.98 3.61
CA LEU A 19 -3.94 7.65 3.67
C LEU A 19 -3.21 6.80 4.72
N ILE A 20 -4.00 6.14 5.56
CA ILE A 20 -3.53 5.16 6.52
C ILE A 20 -4.01 3.79 6.04
N VAL A 21 -3.08 2.90 5.77
CA VAL A 21 -3.39 1.50 5.47
C VAL A 21 -3.43 0.74 6.80
N VAL A 22 -4.49 -0.06 6.99
CA VAL A 22 -4.77 -0.71 8.28
C VAL A 22 -4.21 -2.12 8.31
N GLY A 23 -3.57 -2.47 9.44
CA GLY A 23 -3.09 -3.82 9.72
C GLY A 23 -1.95 -4.25 8.80
N ASP A 24 -2.01 -5.49 8.34
CA ASP A 24 -0.99 -6.15 7.52
C ASP A 24 -1.14 -5.89 6.01
N ARG A 25 -1.85 -4.83 5.65
CA ARG A 25 -2.19 -4.54 4.26
C ARG A 25 -1.24 -3.54 3.64
N VAL A 26 -1.20 -3.53 2.33
CA VAL A 26 -0.50 -2.54 1.51
C VAL A 26 -1.44 -1.99 0.44
N LEU A 27 -1.24 -0.74 0.05
CA LEU A 27 -1.89 -0.10 -1.09
C LEU A 27 -0.93 -0.18 -2.29
N ILE A 28 -1.38 -0.80 -3.38
CA ILE A 28 -0.59 -1.06 -4.58
C ILE A 28 -1.21 -0.33 -5.77
N ARG A 29 -0.37 0.29 -6.59
CA ARG A 29 -0.73 0.75 -7.93
C ARG A 29 -0.13 -0.20 -8.95
N LEU A 30 -0.94 -0.73 -9.87
CA LEU A 30 -0.45 -1.66 -10.88
C LEU A 30 0.65 -1.04 -11.74
N LYS A 31 1.65 -1.85 -12.07
CA LYS A 31 2.63 -1.52 -13.10
C LYS A 31 1.89 -1.48 -14.44
N LYS A 32 2.25 -0.55 -15.32
CA LYS A 32 1.60 -0.44 -16.63
C LYS A 32 1.75 -1.77 -17.38
N PRO A 33 0.65 -2.32 -17.93
CA PRO A 33 0.69 -3.54 -18.72
C PRO A 33 1.56 -3.35 -19.98
N HIS A 34 2.27 -4.39 -20.38
CA HIS A 34 3.02 -4.37 -21.63
C HIS A 34 2.11 -4.81 -22.78
N GLU A 35 1.84 -3.96 -23.76
CA GLU A 35 0.84 -4.25 -24.81
C GLU A 35 1.23 -5.41 -25.75
N LYS A 36 2.51 -5.83 -25.72
CA LYS A 36 3.05 -6.92 -26.53
C LYS A 36 3.60 -8.07 -25.67
N THR A 37 3.65 -9.28 -26.20
CA THR A 37 4.48 -10.34 -25.62
C THR A 37 5.96 -10.14 -25.99
N ASP A 38 6.86 -10.89 -25.36
CA ASP A 38 8.29 -10.92 -25.75
C ASP A 38 8.50 -11.36 -27.21
N SER A 39 7.57 -12.16 -27.73
CA SER A 39 7.52 -12.56 -29.15
C SER A 39 6.93 -11.50 -30.09
N GLY A 40 6.47 -10.36 -29.56
CA GLY A 40 5.93 -9.23 -30.33
C GLY A 40 4.43 -9.29 -30.63
N LEU A 41 3.68 -10.24 -30.07
CA LEU A 41 2.23 -10.36 -30.30
C LEU A 41 1.46 -9.36 -29.45
N TYR A 42 0.48 -8.68 -30.03
CA TYR A 42 -0.42 -7.81 -29.27
C TYR A 42 -1.36 -8.62 -28.38
N LEU A 43 -1.49 -8.19 -27.13
CA LEU A 43 -2.42 -8.79 -26.19
C LEU A 43 -3.81 -8.14 -26.34
N PRO A 44 -4.90 -8.95 -26.32
CA PRO A 44 -6.25 -8.40 -26.30
C PRO A 44 -6.47 -7.51 -25.07
N PRO A 45 -7.34 -6.48 -25.17
CA PRO A 45 -7.60 -5.57 -24.07
C PRO A 45 -8.15 -6.31 -22.85
N GLY A 46 -7.63 -5.98 -21.67
CA GLY A 46 -8.07 -6.53 -20.38
C GLY A 46 -7.61 -7.97 -20.08
N VAL A 47 -6.75 -8.58 -20.92
CA VAL A 47 -6.17 -9.90 -20.62
C VAL A 47 -5.24 -9.83 -19.42
N GLN A 48 -4.32 -8.86 -19.41
CA GLN A 48 -3.34 -8.70 -18.32
C GLN A 48 -4.02 -8.39 -16.99
N GLU A 49 -5.07 -7.56 -16.97
CA GLU A 49 -5.81 -7.24 -15.75
C GLU A 49 -6.51 -8.45 -15.12
N LYS A 50 -6.73 -9.53 -15.90
CA LYS A 50 -7.38 -10.77 -15.45
C LYS A 50 -6.38 -11.85 -15.03
N GLU A 51 -5.08 -11.60 -15.17
CA GLU A 51 -4.07 -12.56 -14.73
C GLU A 51 -4.15 -12.76 -13.22
N LYS A 52 -3.99 -14.02 -12.79
CA LYS A 52 -4.07 -14.40 -11.37
C LYS A 52 -2.97 -13.76 -10.53
N VAL A 53 -1.81 -13.52 -11.16
CA VAL A 53 -0.64 -12.88 -10.57
C VAL A 53 -0.49 -11.52 -11.21
N GLN A 54 -0.33 -10.50 -10.39
CA GLN A 54 -0.20 -9.11 -10.81
C GLN A 54 1.10 -8.51 -10.28
N GLN A 55 1.54 -7.42 -10.92
CA GLN A 55 2.71 -6.66 -10.50
C GLN A 55 2.32 -5.20 -10.28
N GLY A 56 2.83 -4.59 -9.22
CA GLY A 56 2.60 -3.17 -8.95
C GLY A 56 3.48 -2.61 -7.87
N TYR A 57 3.54 -1.28 -7.80
CA TYR A 57 4.36 -0.58 -6.81
C TYR A 57 3.56 -0.31 -5.54
N ILE A 58 4.19 -0.53 -4.39
CA ILE A 58 3.61 -0.23 -3.09
C ILE A 58 3.65 1.28 -2.86
N ILE A 59 2.46 1.85 -2.69
CA ILE A 59 2.25 3.28 -2.46
C ILE A 59 2.19 3.59 -0.97
N LYS A 60 1.55 2.71 -0.18
CA LYS A 60 1.46 2.80 1.28
C LYS A 60 1.52 1.42 1.91
N ALA A 61 2.22 1.31 3.03
CA ALA A 61 2.27 0.10 3.85
C ALA A 61 1.55 0.32 5.18
N GLY A 62 0.80 -0.68 5.63
CA GLY A 62 0.19 -0.67 6.95
C GLY A 62 1.22 -0.91 8.06
N PRO A 63 0.81 -0.72 9.33
CA PRO A 63 1.70 -0.88 10.49
C PRO A 63 2.09 -2.34 10.75
N GLY A 64 1.35 -3.30 10.16
CA GLY A 64 1.55 -4.73 10.35
C GLY A 64 0.64 -5.32 11.42
N TYR A 65 1.15 -6.30 12.16
CA TYR A 65 0.34 -7.09 13.10
C TYR A 65 0.42 -6.50 14.51
N PRO A 66 -0.71 -6.19 15.17
CA PRO A 66 -0.67 -5.67 16.53
C PRO A 66 -0.13 -6.74 17.47
N ILE A 67 0.73 -6.32 18.40
CA ILE A 67 1.22 -7.15 19.50
C ILE A 67 0.26 -6.95 20.67
N PRO A 68 -0.47 -7.99 21.13
CA PRO A 68 -1.24 -7.89 22.35
C PRO A 68 -0.28 -7.66 23.52
N MET A 69 -0.35 -6.50 24.16
CA MET A 69 0.35 -6.26 25.42
C MET A 69 -0.61 -6.57 26.57
N PRO A 70 -0.16 -7.30 27.60
CA PRO A 70 -0.88 -7.34 28.87
C PRO A 70 -1.08 -5.90 29.35
N VAL A 71 -2.27 -5.60 29.86
CA VAL A 71 -2.52 -4.36 30.59
C VAL A 71 -1.67 -4.48 31.86
N GLU A 72 -0.53 -3.81 31.91
CA GLU A 72 0.20 -3.66 33.18
C GLU A 72 -0.63 -2.71 34.05
N ASP A 73 -0.77 -3.01 35.34
CA ASP A 73 -1.41 -2.11 36.29
C ASP A 73 -0.59 -0.81 36.33
N HIS A 74 -1.01 0.19 35.55
CA HIS A 74 -0.28 1.44 35.42
C HIS A 74 -0.27 2.16 36.76
N GLU A 75 0.93 2.44 37.28
CA GLU A 75 1.09 3.33 38.42
C GLU A 75 0.54 4.72 38.06
N PRO A 76 -0.21 5.41 38.94
CA PRO A 76 -1.00 6.62 38.61
C PRO A 76 -0.22 7.82 38.05
N TRP A 77 1.10 7.79 38.05
CA TRP A 77 1.99 8.85 37.56
C TRP A 77 2.58 8.57 36.16
N MET A 78 2.27 7.44 35.53
CA MET A 78 2.66 7.16 34.15
C MET A 78 1.61 7.71 33.18
N ASP A 79 2.03 8.53 32.20
CA ASP A 79 1.18 8.98 31.11
C ASP A 79 0.64 7.74 30.36
N SER A 80 -0.64 7.42 30.58
CA SER A 80 -1.31 6.22 30.10
C SER A 80 -1.70 6.31 28.62
N GLU A 81 -0.77 6.73 27.75
CA GLU A 81 -0.94 6.48 26.32
C GLU A 81 -0.49 5.05 26.02
N GLU A 82 -1.41 4.10 26.17
CA GLU A 82 -1.22 2.71 25.72
C GLU A 82 -0.99 2.70 24.19
N LYS A 83 0.27 2.85 23.77
CA LYS A 83 0.64 2.78 22.36
C LYS A 83 0.70 1.32 21.95
N VAL A 84 -0.29 0.88 21.17
CA VAL A 84 -0.30 -0.44 20.52
C VAL A 84 1.01 -0.61 19.75
N LYS A 85 1.78 -1.63 20.10
CA LYS A 85 3.00 -2.01 19.36
C LYS A 85 2.62 -2.90 18.19
N TYR A 86 3.37 -2.83 17.10
CA TYR A 86 3.15 -3.63 15.90
C TYR A 86 4.42 -4.38 15.50
N VAL A 87 4.24 -5.58 14.99
CA VAL A 87 5.24 -6.26 14.15
C VAL A 87 5.13 -5.68 12.74
N PRO A 88 6.17 -4.98 12.22
CA PRO A 88 6.08 -4.31 10.93
C PRO A 88 6.02 -5.30 9.77
N LEU A 89 5.52 -4.81 8.63
CA LEU A 89 5.53 -5.54 7.37
C LEU A 89 6.96 -5.64 6.79
N GLN A 90 7.23 -6.71 6.04
CA GLN A 90 8.44 -6.81 5.21
C GLN A 90 8.40 -5.85 4.02
N ALA A 91 7.18 -5.63 3.51
CA ALA A 91 6.86 -4.70 2.45
C ALA A 91 7.04 -3.24 2.88
N LYS A 92 7.65 -2.43 2.01
CA LYS A 92 7.87 -1.00 2.21
C LYS A 92 7.31 -0.18 1.06
N GLU A 93 7.04 1.09 1.32
CA GLU A 93 6.70 2.06 0.26
C GLU A 93 7.83 2.08 -0.78
N GLY A 94 7.46 1.98 -2.06
CA GLY A 94 8.38 1.94 -3.20
C GLY A 94 8.74 0.54 -3.71
N ASP A 95 8.52 -0.53 -2.94
CA ASP A 95 8.79 -1.88 -3.42
C ASP A 95 7.92 -2.22 -4.65
N LEU A 96 8.48 -2.98 -5.59
CA LEU A 96 7.68 -3.66 -6.61
C LEU A 96 7.18 -4.99 -6.02
N ALA A 97 5.86 -5.12 -5.89
CA ALA A 97 5.21 -6.30 -5.37
C ALA A 97 4.66 -7.16 -6.51
N ILE A 98 4.90 -8.47 -6.40
CA ILE A 98 4.24 -9.51 -7.20
C ILE A 98 3.26 -10.21 -6.27
N PHE A 99 1.98 -10.22 -6.61
CA PHE A 99 0.92 -10.62 -5.69
C PHE A 99 -0.22 -11.35 -6.40
N LEU A 100 -1.04 -12.07 -5.62
CA LEU A 100 -2.23 -12.76 -6.11
C LEU A 100 -3.43 -11.80 -6.18
N LEU A 101 -4.05 -11.67 -7.35
CA LEU A 101 -5.25 -10.85 -7.53
C LEU A 101 -6.43 -11.35 -6.69
N SER A 102 -6.51 -12.65 -6.41
CA SER A 102 -7.56 -13.25 -5.57
C SER A 102 -7.51 -12.78 -4.11
N GLY A 103 -6.35 -12.30 -3.64
CA GLY A 103 -6.16 -11.74 -2.29
C GLY A 103 -6.17 -10.21 -2.26
N ALA A 104 -6.61 -9.58 -3.34
CA ALA A 104 -6.60 -8.13 -3.52
C ALA A 104 -8.02 -7.55 -3.60
N HIS A 105 -8.20 -6.37 -3.03
CA HIS A 105 -9.42 -5.58 -3.17
C HIS A 105 -9.15 -4.37 -4.05
N GLU A 106 -9.90 -4.24 -5.14
CA GLU A 106 -9.86 -3.05 -5.99
C GLU A 106 -10.51 -1.87 -5.27
N VAL A 107 -9.84 -0.72 -5.27
CA VAL A 107 -10.34 0.54 -4.70
C VAL A 107 -10.08 1.67 -5.69
N ILE A 108 -11.10 2.49 -5.94
CA ILE A 108 -10.95 3.72 -6.71
C ILE A 108 -10.83 4.88 -5.72
N TYR A 109 -9.72 5.60 -5.76
CA TYR A 109 -9.48 6.76 -4.92
C TYR A 109 -9.02 7.92 -5.79
N GLU A 110 -9.70 9.06 -5.67
CA GLU A 110 -9.41 10.28 -6.46
C GLU A 110 -9.41 10.03 -7.98
N GLY A 111 -10.23 9.09 -8.45
CA GLY A 111 -10.34 8.74 -9.88
C GLY A 111 -9.26 7.78 -10.39
N GLU A 112 -8.34 7.34 -9.52
CA GLU A 112 -7.32 6.35 -9.85
C GLU A 112 -7.62 5.00 -9.20
N LYS A 113 -7.28 3.91 -9.91
CA LYS A 113 -7.46 2.54 -9.45
C LYS A 113 -6.24 2.06 -8.66
N TYR A 114 -6.50 1.51 -7.49
CA TYR A 114 -5.52 0.90 -6.60
C TYR A 114 -6.00 -0.47 -6.13
N TYR A 115 -5.09 -1.24 -5.52
CA TYR A 115 -5.37 -2.53 -4.91
C TYR A 115 -4.92 -2.51 -3.46
N ILE A 116 -5.81 -2.90 -2.54
CA ILE A 116 -5.46 -3.19 -1.16
C ILE A 116 -5.17 -4.68 -1.06
N VAL A 117 -3.96 -5.03 -0.62
CA VAL A 117 -3.47 -6.42 -0.63
C VAL A 117 -2.91 -6.75 0.76
N SER A 118 -3.31 -7.88 1.36
CA SER A 118 -2.67 -8.38 2.58
C SER A 118 -1.25 -8.87 2.28
N GLN A 119 -0.31 -8.70 3.20
CA GLN A 119 1.04 -9.23 3.06
C GLN A 119 1.06 -10.72 2.71
N GLY A 120 0.11 -11.51 3.22
CA GLY A 120 0.02 -12.95 2.91
C GLY A 120 -0.30 -13.29 1.44
N ALA A 121 -0.81 -12.31 0.67
CA ALA A 121 -1.07 -12.46 -0.76
C ALA A 121 0.08 -11.92 -1.65
N ILE A 122 1.10 -11.31 -1.04
CA ILE A 122 2.32 -10.88 -1.73
C ILE A 122 3.25 -12.08 -1.82
N LEU A 123 3.64 -12.43 -3.04
CA LEU A 123 4.51 -13.57 -3.34
C LEU A 123 5.99 -13.17 -3.32
N MET A 124 6.31 -11.97 -3.81
CA MET A 124 7.67 -11.47 -3.92
C MET A 124 7.71 -9.94 -3.90
N LEU A 125 8.81 -9.39 -3.37
CA LEU A 125 9.13 -7.97 -3.37
C LEU A 125 10.49 -7.77 -4.06
N GLU A 126 10.56 -6.83 -4.99
CA GLU A 126 11.80 -6.35 -5.59
C GLU A 126 12.09 -4.93 -5.08
N ARG A 127 13.31 -4.74 -4.56
CA ARG A 127 13.77 -3.48 -3.95
C ARG A 127 15.12 -3.09 -4.52
N GLU A 128 15.19 -1.91 -5.12
CA GLU A 128 16.40 -1.42 -5.80
C GLU A 128 17.53 -0.94 -4.86
N HIS A 129 17.34 -0.96 -3.53
CA HIS A 129 18.25 -0.28 -2.58
C HIS A 129 19.09 -1.19 -1.67
N ASP A 130 19.24 -2.48 -2.00
CA ASP A 130 20.02 -3.43 -1.20
C ASP A 130 21.15 -4.15 -2.01
N LEU A 131 21.72 -3.50 -3.05
CA LEU A 131 22.95 -3.93 -3.74
C LEU A 131 24.13 -2.98 -3.48
#